data_AF-A0A8I5ZUU3-F1
#
_entry.id   AF-A0A8I5ZUU3-F1
#
_cell.length_a   1.000
_cell.length_b   1.000
_cell.length_c   1.000
_cell.angle_alpha   90.00
_cell.angle_beta   90.00
_cell.angle_gamma   90.00
#
_symmetry.space_group_name_H-M   'P 1'
#
loop_
_entity.id
_entity.type
_entity.pdbx_description
1 polymer ?
#
loop_
_entity_poly.entity_id
_entity_poly.type
_entity_poly.pdbx_seq_one_letter_code
_entity_poly.pdbx_strand_id
1 'polypeptide(L)'
;MARWPAPPPPPPPPPPLAAPPPVPGASTKGPPARKLLFMCTLSLSVTYLCYSLLGGSGSLQFPLALQEPPGSAAEPPPSLPPPSLPPPGVRPGASSPPPDNASRGPPPEPPERFTTPAADGWGLASGGGARDAWPRSPPAPGDAVTEQDALLGRGAQELGAAEELEGRRAANGSAERGPASTPDYGEKKLPQALIIGVKKGGTRALLEAIRVHPDVRAVGVEPHFFDRNYEKGLEWYRNVMPKTLDGQITMEKTPSYFVTNEAPKRIHSMAKDIKLIVVVRNPVTRAISDYTQTLSKKPEIPTFEVLAFKNRTLGLIDASWSAIRIGIYALHLENWLQYFPLSQILFVSGERLIVDPAGEMAKVQDFLGLKRVVTEKHFYFNKTKGFPCLKKPEDSSAPRCLGKSKGRTHPRIDPDVIHRLRKFYKPFNMMFYQMTGQDFQWEQEEGDK
;
A
#
# COMPACT_ATOMS: atom_id res chain seq x y z
N MET A 1 -38.49 -27.74 0.56
CA MET A 1 -39.45 -26.82 1.21
C MET A 1 -38.92 -26.52 2.61
N ALA A 2 -38.41 -25.31 2.83
CA ALA A 2 -38.19 -24.67 4.13
C ALA A 2 -37.96 -23.18 3.83
N ARG A 3 -39.01 -22.35 3.95
CA ARG A 3 -38.93 -20.91 3.73
C ARG A 3 -38.32 -20.27 4.97
N TRP A 4 -37.10 -19.73 4.85
CA TRP A 4 -36.54 -18.86 5.88
C TRP A 4 -37.31 -17.53 5.90
N PRO A 5 -37.64 -16.97 7.08
CA PRO A 5 -38.32 -15.69 7.19
C PRO A 5 -37.40 -14.55 6.71
N ALA A 6 -37.99 -13.56 6.05
CA ALA A 6 -37.27 -12.37 5.59
C ALA A 6 -36.79 -11.52 6.80
N PRO A 7 -35.59 -10.92 6.74
CA PRO A 7 -35.11 -10.03 7.80
C PRO A 7 -35.98 -8.76 7.91
N PRO A 8 -36.14 -8.18 9.11
CA PRO A 8 -36.91 -6.96 9.33
C PRO A 8 -36.29 -5.74 8.62
N PRO A 9 -37.10 -4.72 8.26
CA PRO A 9 -36.60 -3.49 7.65
C PRO A 9 -35.74 -2.68 8.62
N PRO A 10 -34.78 -1.87 8.12
CA PRO A 10 -33.94 -1.02 8.96
C PRO A 10 -34.78 0.08 9.67
N PRO A 11 -34.33 0.55 10.86
CA PRO A 11 -35.01 1.63 11.59
C PRO A 11 -34.96 2.96 10.81
N PRO A 12 -35.96 3.84 11.00
CA PRO A 12 -35.98 5.17 10.37
C PRO A 12 -34.82 6.05 10.88
N PRO A 13 -34.34 7.02 10.07
CA PRO A 13 -33.27 7.93 10.48
C PRO A 13 -33.71 8.82 11.66
N PRO A 14 -32.78 9.25 12.53
CA PRO A 14 -33.09 10.16 13.63
C PRO A 14 -33.56 11.53 13.10
N PRO A 15 -34.43 12.24 13.84
CA PRO A 15 -34.89 13.58 13.46
C PRO A 15 -33.72 14.58 13.46
N PRO A 16 -33.77 15.63 12.63
CA PRO A 16 -32.73 16.65 12.56
C PRO A 16 -32.60 17.36 13.92
N LEU A 17 -31.35 17.52 14.39
CA LEU A 17 -31.02 18.31 15.58
C LEU A 17 -31.47 19.76 15.37
N ALA A 18 -32.35 20.24 16.24
CA ALA A 18 -32.78 21.63 16.27
C ALA A 18 -31.58 22.55 16.53
N ALA A 19 -31.43 23.58 15.71
CA ALA A 19 -30.44 24.62 15.92
C ALA A 19 -30.71 25.36 17.25
N PRO A 20 -29.69 25.66 18.05
CA PRO A 20 -29.86 26.46 19.26
C PRO A 20 -30.29 27.90 18.91
N PRO A 21 -31.13 28.54 19.74
CA PRO A 21 -31.57 29.91 19.51
C PRO A 21 -30.39 30.90 19.66
N PRO A 22 -30.43 32.06 18.98
CA PRO A 22 -29.39 33.08 19.08
C PRO A 22 -29.39 33.74 20.47
N VAL A 23 -28.21 33.81 21.10
CA VAL A 23 -28.00 34.55 22.35
C VAL A 23 -27.88 36.05 22.03
N PRO A 24 -28.69 36.94 22.62
CA PRO A 24 -28.52 38.39 22.48
C PRO A 24 -27.54 38.94 23.52
N GLY A 25 -26.60 39.77 23.06
CA GLY A 25 -26.02 40.88 23.83
C GLY A 25 -25.18 40.52 25.07
N ALA A 26 -23.86 40.35 24.88
CA ALA A 26 -22.89 40.62 25.94
C ALA A 26 -21.70 41.39 25.34
N SER A 27 -21.64 42.66 25.74
CA SER A 27 -20.73 43.69 25.28
C SER A 27 -19.36 43.58 25.97
N THR A 28 -18.31 43.79 25.18
CA THR A 28 -17.01 44.38 25.56
C THR A 28 -16.14 43.70 26.63
N LYS A 29 -15.10 43.00 26.18
CA LYS A 29 -13.66 43.27 26.43
C LYS A 29 -12.87 41.97 26.23
N GLY A 30 -12.49 41.69 24.98
CA GLY A 30 -11.52 40.64 24.68
C GLY A 30 -10.13 41.03 25.21
N PRO A 31 -9.30 40.06 25.63
CA PRO A 31 -7.92 40.34 25.99
C PRO A 31 -7.19 40.89 24.76
N PRO A 32 -6.27 41.87 24.92
CA PRO A 32 -5.61 42.50 23.80
C PRO A 32 -4.83 41.44 23.01
N ALA A 33 -5.01 41.40 21.69
CA ALA A 33 -4.35 40.47 20.76
C ALA A 33 -2.82 40.38 20.97
N ARG A 34 -2.21 41.45 21.53
CA ARG A 34 -0.81 41.47 21.98
C ARG A 34 -0.46 40.39 23.01
N LYS A 35 -1.33 40.07 23.97
CA LYS A 35 -1.05 39.01 24.97
C LYS A 35 -1.07 37.62 24.35
N LEU A 36 -1.96 37.37 23.37
CA LEU A 36 -2.03 36.07 22.69
C LEU A 36 -0.83 35.87 21.75
N LEU A 37 -0.43 36.92 21.02
CA LEU A 37 0.79 36.87 20.21
C LEU A 37 2.04 36.64 21.07
N PHE A 38 2.14 37.31 22.24
CA PHE A 38 3.28 37.17 23.14
C PHE A 38 3.40 35.75 23.71
N MET A 39 2.27 35.11 24.05
CA MET A 39 2.23 33.72 24.50
C MET A 39 2.63 32.75 23.39
N CYS A 40 2.18 32.97 22.14
CA CYS A 40 2.61 32.17 20.98
C CYS A 40 4.11 32.33 20.69
N THR A 41 4.65 33.56 20.75
CA THR A 41 6.09 33.79 20.55
C THR A 41 6.92 33.20 21.68
N LEU A 42 6.46 33.23 22.94
CA LEU A 42 7.15 32.57 24.05
C LEU A 42 7.16 31.05 23.86
N SER A 43 6.04 30.47 23.42
CA SER A 43 5.95 29.03 23.18
C SER A 43 6.90 28.59 22.06
N LEU A 44 6.99 29.34 20.97
CA LEU A 44 7.90 29.02 19.85
C LEU A 44 9.38 29.21 20.23
N SER A 45 9.70 30.24 21.01
CA SER A 45 11.08 30.48 21.47
C SER A 45 11.53 29.47 22.52
N VAL A 46 10.65 29.02 23.42
CA VAL A 46 10.95 27.91 24.35
C VAL A 46 11.15 26.60 23.59
N THR A 47 10.32 26.30 22.58
CA THR A 47 10.51 25.11 21.73
C THR A 47 11.82 25.18 20.95
N TYR A 48 12.18 26.34 20.39
CA TYR A 48 13.46 26.53 19.70
C TYR A 48 14.65 26.39 20.65
N LEU A 49 14.58 26.98 21.85
CA LEU A 49 15.63 26.81 22.88
C LEU A 49 15.77 25.35 23.30
N CYS A 50 14.66 24.62 23.48
CA CYS A 50 14.69 23.19 23.76
C CYS A 50 15.33 22.39 22.61
N TYR A 51 15.04 22.73 21.35
CA TYR A 51 15.68 22.08 20.19
C TYR A 51 17.17 22.42 20.09
N SER A 52 17.58 23.66 20.36
CA SER A 52 18.98 24.07 20.34
C SER A 52 19.78 23.47 21.50
N LEU A 53 19.18 23.32 22.69
CA LEU A 53 19.82 22.69 23.85
C LEU A 53 19.91 21.16 23.73
N LEU A 54 18.96 20.53 23.04
CA LEU A 54 18.99 19.08 22.77
C LEU A 54 19.87 18.72 21.54
N GLY A 55 20.18 19.69 20.67
CA GLY A 55 21.02 19.52 19.48
C GLY A 55 22.50 19.86 19.64
N GLY A 56 22.96 20.19 20.85
CA GLY A 56 24.32 20.68 21.09
C GLY A 56 25.33 19.58 21.43
N SER A 57 25.99 19.01 20.42
CA SER A 57 27.38 18.50 20.47
C SER A 57 27.78 17.96 19.09
N GLY A 58 28.49 18.74 18.29
CA GLY A 58 29.02 18.26 17.00
C GLY A 58 29.30 19.36 15.98
N SER A 59 30.38 20.11 16.22
CA SER A 59 31.23 20.81 15.26
C SER A 59 30.64 21.21 13.90
N LEU A 60 30.27 22.48 13.75
CA LEU A 60 30.33 23.18 12.45
C LEU A 60 31.10 24.47 12.63
N GLN A 61 32.30 24.49 12.04
CA GLN A 61 33.18 25.64 11.93
C GLN A 61 32.94 26.26 10.55
N PHE A 62 32.42 27.49 10.52
CA PHE A 62 32.31 28.31 9.32
C PHE A 62 33.00 29.65 9.60
N PRO A 63 33.85 30.15 8.69
CA PRO A 63 34.14 31.58 8.62
C PRO A 63 33.37 32.20 7.43
N LEU A 64 32.61 33.25 7.74
CA LEU A 64 32.00 34.21 6.83
C LEU A 64 33.04 35.16 6.23
N ALA A 65 32.88 35.51 4.95
CA ALA A 65 33.31 36.73 4.24
C ALA A 65 33.35 36.36 2.74
N LEU A 66 32.80 37.05 1.74
CA LEU A 66 32.30 38.41 1.57
C LEU A 66 31.31 38.42 0.39
N GLN A 67 30.48 39.44 0.37
CA GLN A 67 29.33 39.72 -0.49
C GLN A 67 29.74 40.50 -1.74
N GLU A 68 29.25 40.15 -2.94
CA GLU A 68 28.91 41.09 -4.04
C GLU A 68 27.80 40.52 -4.98
N PRO A 69 26.93 41.37 -5.60
CA PRO A 69 25.66 40.99 -6.23
C PRO A 69 25.72 40.95 -7.80
N PRO A 70 24.61 40.66 -8.53
CA PRO A 70 24.63 39.86 -9.76
C PRO A 70 24.68 40.67 -11.07
N GLY A 71 25.23 40.04 -12.13
CA GLY A 71 25.17 40.58 -13.49
C GLY A 71 25.48 39.55 -14.59
N SER A 72 24.51 39.39 -15.50
CA SER A 72 24.68 39.24 -16.95
C SER A 72 25.48 38.05 -17.54
N ALA A 73 24.70 37.10 -18.09
CA ALA A 73 24.80 36.52 -19.44
C ALA A 73 26.18 36.13 -20.02
N ALA A 74 26.41 34.83 -20.23
CA ALA A 74 27.04 34.26 -21.44
C ALA A 74 26.92 32.71 -21.45
N GLU A 75 26.90 32.15 -22.65
CA GLU A 75 26.53 30.79 -23.10
C GLU A 75 27.26 29.57 -22.48
N PRO A 76 26.69 28.34 -22.66
CA PRO A 76 27.36 27.09 -22.29
C PRO A 76 28.32 26.59 -23.39
N PRO A 77 29.42 25.90 -23.07
CA PRO A 77 30.21 25.19 -24.07
C PRO A 77 29.62 23.80 -24.40
N PRO A 78 29.93 23.24 -25.58
CA PRO A 78 29.16 22.16 -26.19
C PRO A 78 29.60 20.73 -25.81
N SER A 79 28.70 19.81 -26.13
CA SER A 79 28.72 18.35 -26.02
C SER A 79 29.93 17.60 -26.59
N LEU A 80 30.35 16.54 -25.89
CA LEU A 80 31.24 15.47 -26.39
C LEU A 80 30.44 14.40 -27.19
N PRO A 81 31.02 13.83 -28.27
CA PRO A 81 30.35 12.86 -29.13
C PRO A 81 30.48 11.41 -28.62
N PRO A 82 29.61 10.47 -29.03
CA PRO A 82 29.77 9.04 -28.72
C PRO A 82 30.56 8.32 -29.82
N PRO A 83 31.22 7.18 -29.54
CA PRO A 83 31.64 6.26 -30.58
C PRO A 83 30.76 4.99 -30.61
N SER A 84 29.96 4.89 -31.67
CA SER A 84 29.89 3.78 -32.66
C SER A 84 29.98 2.31 -32.20
N LEU A 85 28.88 1.56 -32.39
CA LEU A 85 28.85 0.16 -32.88
C LEU A 85 28.87 0.19 -34.44
N PRO A 86 28.78 -0.90 -35.28
CA PRO A 86 28.43 -2.33 -35.08
C PRO A 86 29.22 -3.28 -36.10
N PRO A 87 28.72 -4.37 -36.76
CA PRO A 87 27.61 -5.35 -36.58
C PRO A 87 28.06 -6.85 -36.86
N PRO A 88 27.25 -7.84 -37.35
CA PRO A 88 27.08 -9.16 -36.70
C PRO A 88 27.22 -10.42 -37.64
N GLY A 89 26.94 -11.63 -37.13
CA GLY A 89 26.75 -12.91 -37.88
C GLY A 89 27.63 -14.03 -37.31
N VAL A 90 27.25 -15.31 -37.15
CA VAL A 90 26.26 -16.19 -37.80
C VAL A 90 25.90 -17.35 -36.82
N ARG A 91 24.66 -17.87 -36.91
CA ARG A 91 24.04 -19.05 -36.23
C ARG A 91 23.63 -20.06 -37.35
N PRO A 92 22.91 -21.19 -37.10
CA PRO A 92 22.97 -22.25 -36.08
C PRO A 92 22.75 -23.69 -36.67
N GLY A 93 22.71 -24.73 -35.84
CA GLY A 93 21.96 -25.99 -36.09
C GLY A 93 22.52 -27.21 -35.34
N ALA A 94 21.81 -28.30 -35.03
CA ALA A 94 20.43 -28.65 -34.65
C ALA A 94 20.43 -30.20 -34.48
N SER A 95 19.44 -30.76 -33.77
CA SER A 95 19.05 -32.20 -33.60
C SER A 95 19.89 -33.07 -32.63
N SER A 96 19.40 -34.09 -31.90
CA SER A 96 18.14 -34.51 -31.22
C SER A 96 18.45 -35.89 -30.50
N PRO A 97 17.64 -36.41 -29.55
CA PRO A 97 18.09 -37.34 -28.47
C PRO A 97 17.43 -38.77 -28.49
N PRO A 98 17.26 -39.51 -27.35
CA PRO A 98 17.90 -40.78 -26.91
C PRO A 98 16.98 -42.04 -26.97
N PRO A 99 17.29 -43.23 -26.36
CA PRO A 99 16.68 -43.60 -25.04
C PRO A 99 17.34 -44.74 -24.16
N ASP A 100 16.78 -44.90 -22.94
CA ASP A 100 16.50 -46.09 -22.08
C ASP A 100 17.54 -47.12 -21.55
N ASN A 101 17.56 -47.29 -20.20
CA ASN A 101 17.22 -48.50 -19.39
C ASN A 101 17.95 -48.47 -18.01
N ALA A 102 17.28 -48.34 -16.87
CA ALA A 102 16.53 -49.34 -16.08
C ALA A 102 17.40 -50.23 -15.15
N SER A 103 17.26 -50.04 -13.82
CA SER A 103 16.81 -51.07 -12.83
C SER A 103 17.51 -51.09 -11.46
N ARG A 104 16.66 -51.17 -10.41
CA ARG A 104 16.82 -51.71 -9.03
C ARG A 104 17.65 -50.88 -8.03
N GLY A 105 17.25 -50.68 -6.77
CA GLY A 105 16.18 -51.21 -5.90
C GLY A 105 16.26 -50.54 -4.50
N PRO A 106 15.31 -50.78 -3.56
CA PRO A 106 14.92 -49.87 -2.48
C PRO A 106 15.53 -50.15 -1.07
N PRO A 107 15.32 -49.28 -0.05
CA PRO A 107 16.07 -49.23 1.23
C PRO A 107 15.36 -49.95 2.40
N PRO A 108 15.99 -50.06 3.59
CA PRO A 108 15.26 -50.33 4.84
C PRO A 108 15.53 -49.36 6.02
N GLU A 109 14.58 -49.44 6.95
CA GLU A 109 14.17 -48.63 8.13
C GLU A 109 15.07 -48.66 9.39
N PRO A 110 14.78 -47.82 10.43
CA PRO A 110 15.44 -47.81 11.75
C PRO A 110 14.64 -48.55 12.85
N PRO A 111 15.21 -48.82 14.06
CA PRO A 111 14.44 -49.22 15.26
C PRO A 111 14.31 -48.06 16.28
N GLU A 112 13.12 -47.72 16.82
CA GLU A 112 12.45 -48.26 18.05
C GLU A 112 13.32 -48.14 19.33
N ARG A 113 12.90 -47.73 20.56
CA ARG A 113 11.60 -47.60 21.24
C ARG A 113 11.78 -47.02 22.69
N PHE A 114 10.69 -46.42 23.24
CA PHE A 114 10.24 -46.32 24.67
C PHE A 114 11.17 -45.68 25.76
N THR A 115 10.74 -44.94 26.79
CA THR A 115 9.49 -44.83 27.60
C THR A 115 9.53 -43.56 28.48
N THR A 116 8.38 -42.95 28.78
CA THR A 116 8.08 -41.83 29.73
C THR A 116 7.78 -42.33 31.18
N PRO A 117 7.23 -41.53 32.14
CA PRO A 117 7.61 -40.24 32.77
C PRO A 117 7.52 -40.29 34.34
N ALA A 118 7.78 -39.16 35.05
CA ALA A 118 7.19 -38.69 36.34
C ALA A 118 8.18 -37.77 37.10
N ALA A 119 7.79 -36.52 37.45
CA ALA A 119 7.35 -36.04 38.79
C ALA A 119 8.56 -35.78 39.73
N ASP A 120 8.73 -34.73 40.55
CA ASP A 120 7.92 -33.66 41.15
C ASP A 120 8.89 -32.54 41.60
N GLY A 121 8.40 -31.34 41.96
CA GLY A 121 9.21 -30.41 42.77
C GLY A 121 8.70 -28.97 42.83
N TRP A 122 7.99 -28.64 43.91
CA TRP A 122 7.31 -27.38 44.22
C TRP A 122 8.24 -26.26 44.75
N GLY A 123 7.79 -25.00 44.65
CA GLY A 123 8.38 -23.88 45.39
C GLY A 123 7.67 -22.53 45.18
N LEU A 124 6.70 -22.23 46.05
CA LEU A 124 5.91 -20.99 46.18
C LEU A 124 6.65 -19.91 47.00
N ALA A 125 6.36 -18.62 46.70
CA ALA A 125 6.11 -17.48 47.63
C ALA A 125 6.42 -16.13 46.90
N SER A 126 5.45 -15.29 46.52
CA SER A 126 4.64 -14.33 47.32
C SER A 126 5.40 -13.13 47.90
N GLY A 127 4.99 -11.91 47.51
CA GLY A 127 5.12 -10.71 48.37
C GLY A 127 5.26 -9.34 47.69
N GLY A 128 4.16 -8.54 47.70
CA GLY A 128 4.11 -7.06 47.77
C GLY A 128 4.64 -6.24 46.58
N GLY A 129 4.04 -5.14 46.11
CA GLY A 129 3.07 -4.24 46.69
C GLY A 129 3.51 -2.78 46.41
N ALA A 130 2.65 -2.04 45.70
CA ALA A 130 2.50 -0.57 45.71
C ALA A 130 3.37 0.35 44.81
N ARG A 131 2.63 1.09 43.95
CA ARG A 131 2.66 2.54 43.69
C ARG A 131 3.51 3.13 42.55
N ASP A 132 2.77 3.57 41.53
CA ASP A 132 2.80 4.90 40.88
C ASP A 132 4.16 5.55 40.59
N ALA A 133 4.57 5.49 39.33
CA ALA A 133 5.23 6.61 38.65
C ALA A 133 5.19 6.38 37.13
N TRP A 134 4.54 7.28 36.40
CA TRP A 134 4.74 7.43 34.96
C TRP A 134 6.12 8.02 34.70
N PRO A 135 6.86 7.52 33.70
CA PRO A 135 7.69 8.45 32.94
C PRO A 135 7.57 8.25 31.43
N ARG A 136 7.26 9.38 30.78
CA ARG A 136 7.79 9.93 29.52
C ARG A 136 8.10 8.97 28.37
N SER A 137 7.46 9.26 27.23
CA SER A 137 7.72 8.75 25.89
C SER A 137 9.22 8.56 25.58
N PRO A 138 9.64 7.42 25.01
CA PRO A 138 10.99 7.29 24.48
C PRO A 138 11.10 8.04 23.14
N PRO A 139 12.28 8.61 22.81
CA PRO A 139 12.54 9.23 21.52
C PRO A 139 12.63 8.17 20.41
N ALA A 140 12.39 8.57 19.17
CA ALA A 140 12.55 7.71 17.99
C ALA A 140 13.97 7.10 17.94
N PRO A 141 14.13 5.81 17.57
CA PRO A 141 15.46 5.28 17.35
C PRO A 141 16.03 5.88 16.07
N GLY A 142 17.04 6.71 16.23
CA GLY A 142 17.96 7.12 15.16
C GLY A 142 18.85 5.96 14.71
N ASP A 143 19.39 6.12 13.52
CA ASP A 143 20.10 5.12 12.74
C ASP A 143 21.25 4.44 13.50
N ALA A 144 21.10 3.14 13.74
CA ALA A 144 22.20 2.23 14.03
C ALA A 144 21.95 0.94 13.24
N VAL A 145 22.42 0.93 12.00
CA VAL A 145 22.46 -0.26 11.15
C VAL A 145 23.59 -1.15 11.67
N THR A 146 23.25 -2.17 12.46
CA THR A 146 24.19 -3.23 12.81
C THR A 146 24.21 -4.29 11.70
N GLU A 147 25.41 -4.60 11.22
CA GLU A 147 25.78 -5.43 10.06
C GLU A 147 25.25 -6.89 10.07
N GLN A 148 24.45 -7.30 11.08
CA GLN A 148 23.87 -8.63 11.19
C GLN A 148 22.41 -8.74 10.71
N ASP A 149 21.71 -7.62 10.49
CA ASP A 149 20.32 -7.62 9.97
C ASP A 149 20.25 -7.74 8.43
N ALA A 150 21.37 -7.61 7.73
CA ALA A 150 21.46 -7.76 6.28
C ALA A 150 21.35 -9.22 5.79
N LEU A 151 21.49 -10.21 6.70
CA LEU A 151 21.47 -11.64 6.36
C LEU A 151 20.14 -12.34 6.71
N LEU A 152 19.36 -11.81 7.64
CA LEU A 152 18.01 -12.32 7.97
C LEU A 152 16.89 -11.50 7.30
N GLY A 153 17.16 -10.23 6.93
CA GLY A 153 16.26 -9.39 6.14
C GLY A 153 16.24 -9.68 4.62
N ARG A 154 17.29 -10.37 4.10
CA ARG A 154 17.36 -10.81 2.70
C ARG A 154 16.57 -12.11 2.41
N GLY A 155 16.13 -12.84 3.44
CA GLY A 155 15.39 -14.10 3.30
C GLY A 155 13.87 -13.96 3.09
N ALA A 156 13.33 -12.73 3.13
CA ALA A 156 11.90 -12.45 2.86
C ALA A 156 11.66 -11.67 1.55
N GLN A 157 12.72 -11.42 0.77
CA GLN A 157 12.69 -10.91 -0.60
C GLN A 157 12.87 -12.09 -1.58
N GLU A 158 12.17 -12.04 -2.73
CA GLU A 158 12.10 -13.11 -3.76
C GLU A 158 11.22 -14.32 -3.34
N LEU A 159 10.31 -14.90 -4.11
CA LEU A 159 10.10 -15.06 -5.54
C LEU A 159 8.57 -15.08 -5.84
N GLY A 160 8.16 -14.84 -7.09
CA GLY A 160 6.85 -15.33 -7.56
C GLY A 160 5.84 -14.31 -8.07
N ALA A 161 6.27 -13.18 -8.64
CA ALA A 161 5.45 -12.43 -9.60
C ALA A 161 6.07 -12.38 -11.02
N ALA A 162 7.17 -13.10 -11.23
CA ALA A 162 7.92 -13.12 -12.50
C ALA A 162 7.73 -14.41 -13.32
N GLU A 163 7.13 -15.48 -12.77
CA GLU A 163 7.01 -16.78 -13.47
C GLU A 163 5.69 -17.01 -14.23
N GLU A 164 4.90 -15.96 -14.53
CA GLU A 164 3.71 -16.10 -15.39
C GLU A 164 3.97 -15.76 -16.87
N LEU A 165 5.22 -15.39 -17.23
CA LEU A 165 5.56 -14.89 -18.57
C LEU A 165 6.42 -15.85 -19.44
N GLU A 166 7.01 -16.91 -18.87
CA GLU A 166 7.94 -17.79 -19.61
C GLU A 166 7.31 -19.09 -20.16
N GLY A 167 6.04 -19.42 -19.82
CA GLY A 167 5.46 -20.75 -20.07
C GLY A 167 4.53 -20.92 -21.29
N ARG A 168 4.39 -19.92 -22.19
CA ARG A 168 3.43 -19.96 -23.32
C ARG A 168 4.02 -19.82 -24.72
N ARG A 169 5.33 -20.01 -24.88
CA ARG A 169 6.01 -20.02 -26.19
C ARG A 169 6.49 -21.42 -26.57
N ALA A 170 5.56 -22.35 -26.73
CA ALA A 170 5.79 -23.60 -27.47
C ALA A 170 4.43 -24.22 -27.80
N ALA A 171 4.28 -24.75 -29.01
CA ALA A 171 3.08 -25.41 -29.57
C ALA A 171 1.95 -24.50 -30.09
N ASN A 172 2.04 -24.09 -31.36
CA ASN A 172 1.15 -24.60 -32.42
C ASN A 172 1.39 -23.87 -33.74
N GLY A 173 1.98 -24.57 -34.69
CA GLY A 173 1.84 -24.30 -36.11
C GLY A 173 0.56 -24.97 -36.59
N SER A 174 -0.48 -24.18 -36.85
CA SER A 174 -1.59 -24.55 -37.72
C SER A 174 -2.42 -23.30 -37.98
N ALA A 175 -2.49 -22.95 -39.26
CA ALA A 175 -3.21 -21.79 -39.75
C ALA A 175 -4.72 -22.04 -39.68
N GLU A 176 -5.41 -21.41 -38.73
CA GLU A 176 -6.87 -21.26 -38.77
C GLU A 176 -7.29 -19.87 -38.30
N ARG A 177 -8.24 -19.29 -39.04
CA ARG A 177 -8.74 -17.91 -38.95
C ARG A 177 -9.25 -17.60 -37.53
N GLY A 178 -8.57 -16.67 -36.84
CA GLY A 178 -9.01 -16.14 -35.54
C GLY A 178 -10.11 -15.07 -35.67
N PRO A 179 -10.99 -14.93 -34.67
CA PRO A 179 -12.06 -13.92 -34.68
C PRO A 179 -11.48 -12.53 -34.38
N ALA A 180 -11.76 -11.58 -35.28
CA ALA A 180 -11.63 -10.12 -35.15
C ALA A 180 -10.61 -9.60 -34.10
N SER A 181 -9.33 -9.49 -34.51
CA SER A 181 -8.33 -8.69 -33.81
C SER A 181 -8.78 -7.22 -33.82
N THR A 182 -8.97 -6.61 -32.65
CA THR A 182 -9.09 -5.16 -32.55
C THR A 182 -7.87 -4.53 -33.20
N PRO A 183 -8.02 -3.62 -34.17
CA PRO A 183 -6.89 -3.07 -34.89
C PRO A 183 -5.93 -2.31 -33.96
N ASP A 184 -4.63 -2.44 -34.24
CA ASP A 184 -3.49 -2.06 -33.39
C ASP A 184 -3.23 -0.54 -33.37
N TYR A 185 -4.31 0.24 -33.19
CA TYR A 185 -4.29 1.70 -33.20
C TYR A 185 -3.78 2.28 -31.87
N GLY A 186 -3.19 3.47 -31.98
CA GLY A 186 -2.69 4.25 -30.85
C GLY A 186 -1.21 4.03 -30.53
N GLU A 187 -0.74 4.75 -29.52
CA GLU A 187 0.67 4.78 -29.12
C GLU A 187 0.84 4.39 -27.65
N LYS A 188 2.02 3.87 -27.31
CA LYS A 188 2.40 3.60 -25.92
C LYS A 188 2.89 4.89 -25.28
N LYS A 189 2.11 5.40 -24.33
CA LYS A 189 2.41 6.60 -23.56
C LYS A 189 2.80 6.21 -22.13
N LEU A 190 3.65 6.99 -21.48
CA LEU A 190 3.89 6.85 -20.04
C LEU A 190 2.58 7.12 -19.27
N PRO A 191 2.40 6.53 -18.07
CA PRO A 191 1.16 6.65 -17.33
C PRO A 191 0.96 8.08 -16.80
N GLN A 192 -0.24 8.63 -16.96
CA GLN A 192 -0.64 9.91 -16.37
C GLN A 192 -1.23 9.74 -14.96
N ALA A 193 -1.57 8.50 -14.58
CA ALA A 193 -1.99 8.18 -13.22
C ALA A 193 -1.50 6.82 -12.75
N LEU A 194 -1.15 6.71 -11.47
CA LEU A 194 -0.63 5.50 -10.84
C LEU A 194 -1.45 5.12 -9.60
N ILE A 195 -1.79 3.84 -9.46
CA ILE A 195 -2.26 3.29 -8.18
C ILE A 195 -1.04 2.76 -7.43
N ILE A 196 -0.52 3.56 -6.50
CA ILE A 196 0.76 3.33 -5.83
C ILE A 196 0.65 2.46 -4.57
N GLY A 197 -0.56 2.23 -4.05
CA GLY A 197 -0.75 1.54 -2.79
C GLY A 197 -2.20 1.44 -2.32
N VAL A 198 -2.44 0.88 -1.14
CA VAL A 198 -1.46 0.10 -0.35
C VAL A 198 -1.60 -1.39 -0.62
N LYS A 199 -0.56 -2.18 -0.34
CA LYS A 199 -0.65 -3.64 -0.36
C LYS A 199 -1.84 -4.09 0.51
N LYS A 200 -2.74 -4.86 -0.10
CA LYS A 200 -4.01 -5.36 0.49
C LYS A 200 -5.13 -4.34 0.71
N GLY A 201 -4.98 -3.11 0.23
CA GLY A 201 -6.02 -2.08 0.36
C GLY A 201 -7.23 -2.29 -0.57
N GLY A 202 -7.03 -2.93 -1.73
CA GLY A 202 -8.08 -3.08 -2.75
C GLY A 202 -7.66 -2.65 -4.15
N THR A 203 -6.37 -2.40 -4.38
CA THR A 203 -5.79 -1.88 -5.64
C THR A 203 -6.23 -2.63 -6.90
N ARG A 204 -6.33 -3.97 -6.87
CA ARG A 204 -6.85 -4.76 -8.00
C ARG A 204 -8.34 -4.48 -8.25
N ALA A 205 -9.16 -4.38 -7.21
CA ALA A 205 -10.58 -4.10 -7.37
C ALA A 205 -10.78 -2.72 -8.02
N LEU A 206 -10.04 -1.72 -7.53
CA LEU A 206 -10.07 -0.38 -8.11
C LEU A 206 -9.63 -0.38 -9.58
N LEU A 207 -8.49 -1.02 -9.90
CA LEU A 207 -7.98 -1.06 -11.27
C LEU A 207 -8.94 -1.76 -12.24
N GLU A 208 -9.55 -2.88 -11.85
CA GLU A 208 -10.53 -3.54 -12.71
C GLU A 208 -11.81 -2.72 -12.87
N ALA A 209 -12.23 -1.99 -11.83
CA ALA A 209 -13.41 -1.13 -11.90
C ALA A 209 -13.20 0.09 -12.81
N ILE A 210 -12.08 0.81 -12.69
CA ILE A 210 -11.80 1.98 -13.53
C ILE A 210 -11.56 1.61 -15.00
N ARG A 211 -11.06 0.40 -15.28
CA ARG A 211 -10.90 -0.13 -16.65
C ARG A 211 -12.21 -0.33 -17.42
N VAL A 212 -13.36 -0.24 -16.74
CA VAL A 212 -14.68 -0.23 -17.41
C VAL A 212 -14.90 1.10 -18.16
N HIS A 213 -14.21 2.17 -17.76
CA HIS A 213 -14.30 3.46 -18.42
C HIS A 213 -13.66 3.41 -19.83
N PRO A 214 -14.33 3.89 -20.90
CA PRO A 214 -13.80 3.82 -22.27
C PRO A 214 -12.48 4.58 -22.44
N ASP A 215 -12.28 5.65 -21.68
CA ASP A 215 -11.07 6.48 -21.72
C ASP A 215 -9.97 6.02 -20.76
N VAL A 216 -10.02 4.79 -20.25
CA VAL A 216 -8.99 4.26 -19.35
C VAL A 216 -8.38 2.98 -19.91
N ARG A 217 -7.05 3.00 -20.06
CA ARG A 217 -6.25 1.85 -20.46
C ARG A 217 -5.21 1.60 -19.38
N ALA A 218 -5.09 0.35 -18.95
CA ALA A 218 -4.16 0.03 -17.89
C ALA A 218 -3.42 -1.29 -18.08
N VAL A 219 -2.19 -1.32 -17.58
CA VAL A 219 -1.36 -2.54 -17.55
C VAL A 219 -2.04 -3.59 -16.68
N GLY A 220 -2.10 -4.84 -17.18
CA GLY A 220 -2.72 -5.95 -16.47
C GLY A 220 -1.89 -6.45 -15.29
N VAL A 221 -0.57 -6.53 -15.48
CA VAL A 221 0.42 -6.94 -14.47
C VAL A 221 0.88 -5.76 -13.61
N GLU A 222 1.60 -6.03 -12.52
CA GLU A 222 2.23 -5.00 -11.69
C GLU A 222 3.65 -4.77 -12.24
N PRO A 223 3.96 -3.62 -12.89
CA PRO A 223 5.26 -3.41 -13.54
C PRO A 223 6.46 -3.47 -12.59
N HIS A 224 6.28 -3.07 -11.33
CA HIS A 224 7.38 -2.97 -10.38
C HIS A 224 8.55 -2.15 -10.91
N PHE A 225 8.27 -1.05 -11.61
CA PHE A 225 9.30 -0.23 -12.24
C PHE A 225 10.03 0.64 -11.22
N PHE A 226 9.28 1.41 -10.43
CA PHE A 226 9.89 2.36 -9.49
C PHE A 226 10.47 1.73 -8.21
N ASP A 227 10.28 0.43 -8.00
CA ASP A 227 10.84 -0.32 -6.88
C ASP A 227 11.88 -1.39 -7.31
N ARG A 228 11.64 -2.17 -8.36
CA ARG A 228 12.50 -3.34 -8.70
C ARG A 228 13.19 -3.30 -10.05
N ASN A 229 12.64 -2.60 -11.04
CA ASN A 229 13.08 -2.65 -12.43
C ASN A 229 13.55 -1.27 -12.95
N TYR A 230 13.91 -0.35 -12.05
CA TYR A 230 14.16 1.05 -12.39
C TYR A 230 15.35 1.22 -13.34
N GLU A 231 16.35 0.35 -13.19
CA GLU A 231 17.56 0.25 -14.01
C GLU A 231 17.29 -0.09 -15.48
N LYS A 232 16.11 -0.65 -15.81
CA LYS A 232 15.72 -0.94 -17.20
C LYS A 232 15.38 0.32 -18.01
N GLY A 233 15.24 1.46 -17.34
CA GLY A 233 15.01 2.77 -17.95
C GLY A 233 13.56 3.03 -18.39
N LEU A 234 13.26 4.30 -18.64
CA LEU A 234 11.91 4.76 -18.98
C LEU A 234 11.37 4.17 -20.28
N GLU A 235 12.25 3.82 -21.21
CA GLU A 235 11.83 3.22 -22.49
C GLU A 235 11.33 1.79 -22.29
N TRP A 236 11.97 1.00 -21.42
CA TRP A 236 11.41 -0.29 -21.01
C TRP A 236 10.03 -0.11 -20.37
N TYR A 237 9.90 0.87 -19.47
CA TYR A 237 8.63 1.14 -18.78
C TYR A 237 7.51 1.57 -19.73
N ARG A 238 7.79 2.47 -20.68
CA ARG A 238 6.86 2.86 -21.75
C ARG A 238 6.40 1.64 -22.55
N ASN A 239 7.32 0.72 -22.85
CA ASN A 239 7.02 -0.49 -23.61
C ASN A 239 6.14 -1.50 -22.87
N VAL A 240 6.02 -1.42 -21.54
CA VAL A 240 5.07 -2.22 -20.75
C VAL A 240 3.63 -1.66 -20.87
N MET A 241 3.47 -0.37 -21.22
CA MET A 241 2.16 0.28 -21.28
C MET A 241 1.29 -0.22 -22.44
N PRO A 242 -0.04 -0.25 -22.29
CA PRO A 242 -0.93 -0.50 -23.41
C PRO A 242 -0.85 0.65 -24.43
N LYS A 243 -1.18 0.35 -25.69
CA LYS A 243 -1.47 1.42 -26.66
C LYS A 243 -2.74 2.15 -26.26
N THR A 244 -2.73 3.46 -26.48
CA THR A 244 -3.79 4.39 -26.14
C THR A 244 -4.07 5.34 -27.30
N LEU A 245 -5.35 5.68 -27.47
CA LEU A 245 -5.79 6.76 -28.34
C LEU A 245 -5.69 8.10 -27.60
N ASP A 246 -5.78 9.20 -28.34
CA ASP A 246 -5.86 10.51 -27.73
C ASP A 246 -7.12 10.66 -26.87
N GLY A 247 -6.98 11.34 -25.74
CA GLY A 247 -8.01 11.44 -24.71
C GLY A 247 -8.03 10.30 -23.69
N GLN A 248 -7.44 9.14 -23.99
CA GLN A 248 -7.36 8.04 -23.03
C GLN A 248 -6.24 8.24 -22.00
N ILE A 249 -6.51 7.86 -20.75
CA ILE A 249 -5.55 7.86 -19.65
C ILE A 249 -4.89 6.48 -19.57
N THR A 250 -3.55 6.47 -19.58
CA THR A 250 -2.73 5.29 -19.32
C THR A 250 -2.47 5.17 -17.82
N MET A 251 -2.70 3.98 -17.28
CA MET A 251 -2.48 3.68 -15.86
C MET A 251 -1.76 2.36 -15.61
N GLU A 252 -1.19 2.24 -14.42
CA GLU A 252 -0.77 0.96 -13.84
C GLU A 252 -1.03 0.95 -12.33
N LYS A 253 -0.89 -0.22 -11.72
CA LYS A 253 -0.86 -0.35 -10.26
C LYS A 253 0.36 -1.15 -9.84
N THR A 254 1.03 -0.67 -8.80
CA THR A 254 2.06 -1.42 -8.10
C THR A 254 1.97 -1.08 -6.61
N PRO A 255 1.34 -1.93 -5.78
CA PRO A 255 1.01 -1.57 -4.41
C PRO A 255 2.20 -1.37 -3.47
N SER A 256 3.40 -1.81 -3.86
CA SER A 256 4.63 -1.64 -3.09
C SER A 256 5.20 -0.23 -3.20
N TYR A 257 4.89 0.53 -4.25
CA TYR A 257 5.46 1.86 -4.44
C TYR A 257 5.23 2.74 -3.22
N PHE A 258 4.03 2.71 -2.61
CA PHE A 258 3.68 3.55 -1.47
C PHE A 258 4.68 3.45 -0.31
N VAL A 259 5.34 2.31 -0.13
CA VAL A 259 6.31 2.06 0.95
C VAL A 259 7.76 1.97 0.46
N THR A 260 8.01 2.22 -0.82
CA THR A 260 9.37 2.26 -1.40
C THR A 260 9.92 3.67 -1.26
N ASN A 261 11.01 3.83 -0.51
CA ASN A 261 11.56 5.14 -0.16
C ASN A 261 11.94 5.98 -1.38
N GLU A 262 12.49 5.37 -2.43
CA GLU A 262 12.96 6.05 -3.64
C GLU A 262 11.83 6.34 -4.64
N ALA A 263 10.68 5.68 -4.52
CA ALA A 263 9.61 5.75 -5.51
C ALA A 263 9.05 7.18 -5.70
N PRO A 264 8.78 7.98 -4.66
CA PRO A 264 8.30 9.35 -4.83
C PRO A 264 9.24 10.20 -5.70
N LYS A 265 10.54 10.19 -5.40
CA LYS A 265 11.57 10.91 -6.17
C LYS A 265 11.63 10.44 -7.61
N ARG A 266 11.64 9.12 -7.84
CA ARG A 266 11.74 8.53 -9.19
C ARG A 266 10.51 8.87 -10.04
N ILE A 267 9.31 8.80 -9.46
CA ILE A 267 8.06 9.15 -10.15
C ILE A 267 8.02 10.66 -10.46
N HIS A 268 8.41 11.50 -9.51
CA HIS A 268 8.43 12.96 -9.69
C HIS A 268 9.42 13.38 -10.79
N SER A 269 10.56 12.69 -10.90
CA SER A 269 11.51 12.88 -12.01
C SER A 269 10.94 12.48 -13.38
N MET A 270 10.01 11.52 -13.43
CA MET A 270 9.35 11.12 -14.68
C MET A 270 8.28 12.13 -15.10
N ALA A 271 7.37 12.48 -14.17
CA ALA A 271 6.25 13.37 -14.45
C ALA A 271 5.82 14.09 -13.16
N LYS A 272 6.05 15.40 -13.10
CA LYS A 272 5.77 16.23 -11.92
C LYS A 272 4.26 16.39 -11.67
N ASP A 273 3.46 16.34 -12.72
CA ASP A 273 2.01 16.54 -12.75
C ASP A 273 1.20 15.23 -12.68
N ILE A 274 1.86 14.09 -12.48
CA ILE A 274 1.21 12.78 -12.42
C ILE A 274 0.20 12.69 -11.26
N LYS A 275 -0.90 11.98 -11.49
CA LYS A 275 -1.93 11.74 -10.48
C LYS A 275 -1.67 10.43 -9.74
N LEU A 276 -1.70 10.46 -8.41
CA LEU A 276 -1.43 9.32 -7.56
C LEU A 276 -2.69 8.89 -6.84
N ILE A 277 -2.95 7.59 -6.79
CA ILE A 277 -4.09 7.01 -6.08
C ILE A 277 -3.61 6.00 -5.05
N VAL A 278 -4.11 6.14 -3.82
CA VAL A 278 -3.83 5.25 -2.70
C VAL A 278 -5.13 4.65 -2.20
N VAL A 279 -5.33 3.34 -2.38
CA VAL A 279 -6.45 2.61 -1.79
C VAL A 279 -6.05 2.18 -0.39
N VAL A 280 -6.57 2.88 0.62
CA VAL A 280 -6.32 2.60 2.03
C VAL A 280 -7.37 1.67 2.62
N ARG A 281 -7.06 1.02 3.73
CA ARG A 281 -7.93 0.08 4.44
C ARG A 281 -7.60 0.15 5.92
N ASN A 282 -8.50 -0.20 6.83
CA ASN A 282 -8.22 -0.32 8.25
C ASN A 282 -6.90 -1.10 8.45
N PRO A 283 -5.84 -0.48 9.04
CA PRO A 283 -4.51 -1.07 9.12
C PRO A 283 -4.47 -2.46 9.76
N VAL A 284 -5.34 -2.72 10.73
CA VAL A 284 -5.45 -4.02 11.41
C VAL A 284 -5.93 -5.08 10.41
N THR A 285 -7.05 -4.83 9.74
CA THR A 285 -7.60 -5.78 8.76
C THR A 285 -6.70 -5.92 7.51
N ARG A 286 -5.96 -4.86 7.16
CA ARG A 286 -4.93 -4.86 6.12
C ARG A 286 -3.77 -5.77 6.50
N ALA A 287 -3.24 -5.66 7.71
CA ALA A 287 -2.16 -6.50 8.24
C ALA A 287 -2.57 -7.98 8.26
N ILE A 288 -3.78 -8.30 8.75
CA ILE A 288 -4.32 -9.68 8.74
C ILE A 288 -4.46 -10.19 7.31
N SER A 289 -4.91 -9.35 6.36
CA SER A 289 -5.01 -9.75 4.95
C SER A 289 -3.65 -9.99 4.28
N ASP A 290 -2.62 -9.29 4.75
CA ASP A 290 -1.24 -9.44 4.31
C ASP A 290 -0.71 -10.79 4.78
N TYR A 291 -0.80 -11.03 6.09
CA TYR A 291 -0.49 -12.30 6.72
C TYR A 291 -1.21 -13.48 6.06
N THR A 292 -2.52 -13.38 5.84
CA THR A 292 -3.34 -14.42 5.19
C THR A 292 -2.82 -14.77 3.79
N GLN A 293 -2.31 -13.78 3.05
CA GLN A 293 -1.71 -14.04 1.75
C GLN A 293 -0.35 -14.73 1.87
N THR A 294 0.49 -14.31 2.82
CA THR A 294 1.77 -14.99 3.09
C THR A 294 1.54 -16.43 3.53
N LEU A 295 0.60 -16.67 4.46
CA LEU A 295 0.21 -17.99 4.93
C LEU A 295 -0.26 -18.90 3.78
N SER A 296 -1.01 -18.36 2.81
CA SER A 296 -1.43 -19.13 1.62
C SER A 296 -0.30 -19.56 0.68
N LYS A 297 0.89 -18.94 0.80
CA LYS A 297 2.08 -19.26 0.03
C LYS A 297 3.12 -20.06 0.82
N LYS A 298 3.17 -19.83 2.14
CA LYS A 298 4.11 -20.40 3.10
C LYS A 298 3.30 -20.85 4.33
N PRO A 299 2.70 -22.06 4.31
CA PRO A 299 1.88 -22.56 5.40
C PRO A 299 2.63 -22.74 6.74
N GLU A 300 3.95 -22.81 6.69
CA GLU A 300 4.86 -23.05 7.81
C GLU A 300 5.21 -21.81 8.65
N ILE A 301 4.72 -20.63 8.27
CA ILE A 301 5.01 -19.39 9.01
C ILE A 301 4.35 -19.41 10.40
N PRO A 302 4.94 -18.73 11.40
CA PRO A 302 4.33 -18.59 12.73
C PRO A 302 2.94 -17.95 12.69
N THR A 303 2.19 -18.05 13.78
CA THR A 303 0.87 -17.43 13.87
C THR A 303 0.98 -15.90 13.80
N PHE A 304 -0.11 -15.24 13.43
CA PHE A 304 -0.16 -13.78 13.37
C PHE A 304 0.21 -13.15 14.73
N GLU A 305 -0.23 -13.75 15.83
CA GLU A 305 0.03 -13.29 17.19
C GLU A 305 1.51 -13.39 17.57
N VAL A 306 2.24 -14.37 17.05
CA VAL A 306 3.68 -14.49 17.28
C VAL A 306 4.42 -13.40 16.51
N LEU A 307 4.04 -13.16 15.25
CA LEU A 307 4.71 -12.18 14.38
C LEU A 307 4.38 -10.72 14.74
N ALA A 308 3.22 -10.45 15.34
CA ALA A 308 2.76 -9.09 15.62
C ALA A 308 3.49 -8.41 16.80
N PHE A 309 4.22 -9.16 17.64
CA PHE A 309 4.85 -8.63 18.84
C PHE A 309 6.34 -8.94 18.89
N LYS A 310 7.16 -7.95 19.27
CA LYS A 310 8.55 -8.20 19.72
C LYS A 310 8.55 -8.85 21.10
N ASN A 311 7.63 -8.42 21.97
CA ASN A 311 7.42 -8.99 23.28
C ASN A 311 5.93 -8.93 23.63
N ARG A 312 5.25 -10.08 23.59
CA ARG A 312 3.80 -10.17 23.84
C ARG A 312 3.44 -9.84 25.29
N THR A 313 4.27 -10.25 26.25
CA THR A 313 4.05 -10.00 27.69
C THR A 313 4.06 -8.51 27.99
N LEU A 314 5.00 -7.77 27.40
CA LEU A 314 5.08 -6.30 27.53
C LEU A 314 4.12 -5.55 26.60
N GLY A 315 3.44 -6.24 25.68
CA GLY A 315 2.57 -5.63 24.68
C GLY A 315 3.30 -4.81 23.61
N LEU A 316 4.60 -5.06 23.41
CA LEU A 316 5.42 -4.36 22.42
C LEU A 316 5.16 -4.92 21.01
N ILE A 317 4.44 -4.15 20.20
CA ILE A 317 4.17 -4.45 18.79
C ILE A 317 5.46 -4.41 17.97
N ASP A 318 5.64 -5.38 17.08
CA ASP A 318 6.75 -5.37 16.13
C ASP A 318 6.45 -4.48 14.92
N ALA A 319 6.81 -3.20 15.04
CA ALA A 319 6.70 -2.23 13.94
C ALA A 319 7.72 -2.48 12.80
N SER A 320 8.72 -3.34 12.99
CA SER A 320 9.64 -3.74 11.90
C SER A 320 9.05 -4.84 11.01
N TRP A 321 8.07 -5.60 11.51
CA TRP A 321 7.38 -6.56 10.67
C TRP A 321 6.60 -5.84 9.55
N SER A 322 6.86 -6.22 8.29
CA SER A 322 6.29 -5.53 7.11
C SER A 322 4.76 -5.45 7.13
N ALA A 323 4.06 -6.46 7.67
CA ALA A 323 2.61 -6.44 7.79
C ALA A 323 2.11 -5.38 8.79
N ILE A 324 2.93 -4.96 9.75
CA ILE A 324 2.63 -3.83 10.63
C ILE A 324 3.09 -2.52 9.98
N ARG A 325 4.35 -2.47 9.54
CA ARG A 325 4.98 -1.26 8.99
C ARG A 325 4.18 -0.60 7.87
N ILE A 326 3.64 -1.38 6.92
CA ILE A 326 2.85 -0.86 5.80
C ILE A 326 1.58 -0.14 6.28
N GLY A 327 1.00 -0.54 7.41
CA GLY A 327 -0.21 0.06 7.98
C GLY A 327 -0.01 1.44 8.59
N ILE A 328 1.23 1.90 8.76
CA ILE A 328 1.55 3.20 9.35
C ILE A 328 1.52 4.27 8.25
N TYR A 329 0.33 4.52 7.70
CA TYR A 329 0.15 5.31 6.47
C TYR A 329 0.67 6.73 6.56
N ALA A 330 0.53 7.40 7.72
CA ALA A 330 1.02 8.76 7.93
C ALA A 330 2.52 8.89 7.63
N LEU A 331 3.34 7.97 8.15
CA LEU A 331 4.81 8.01 7.94
C LEU A 331 5.20 7.80 6.48
N HIS A 332 4.51 6.92 5.77
CA HIS A 332 4.75 6.74 4.34
C HIS A 332 4.32 7.98 3.56
N LEU A 333 3.16 8.55 3.89
CA LEU A 333 2.65 9.75 3.24
C LEU A 333 3.59 10.96 3.40
N GLU A 334 4.25 11.13 4.54
CA GLU A 334 5.28 12.17 4.72
C GLU A 334 6.37 12.12 3.64
N ASN A 335 6.82 10.92 3.26
CA ASN A 335 7.78 10.77 2.17
C ASN A 335 7.21 11.19 0.81
N TRP A 336 5.94 10.89 0.54
CA TRP A 336 5.28 11.30 -0.71
C TRP A 336 5.07 12.81 -0.80
N LEU A 337 4.71 13.45 0.31
CA LEU A 337 4.44 14.89 0.37
C LEU A 337 5.69 15.76 0.20
N GLN A 338 6.89 15.19 0.32
CA GLN A 338 8.13 15.89 -0.05
C GLN A 338 8.26 16.17 -1.55
N TYR A 339 7.55 15.40 -2.39
CA TYR A 339 7.66 15.46 -3.86
C TYR A 339 6.35 15.85 -4.55
N PHE A 340 5.20 15.54 -3.95
CA PHE A 340 3.90 15.80 -4.56
C PHE A 340 2.99 16.59 -3.63
N PRO A 341 2.29 17.62 -4.13
CA PRO A 341 1.25 18.27 -3.35
C PRO A 341 0.11 17.28 -3.07
N LEU A 342 -0.56 17.43 -1.92
CA LEU A 342 -1.67 16.58 -1.53
C LEU A 342 -2.79 16.54 -2.58
N SER A 343 -3.00 17.64 -3.33
CA SER A 343 -3.98 17.73 -4.43
C SER A 343 -3.72 16.76 -5.59
N GLN A 344 -2.50 16.21 -5.73
CA GLN A 344 -2.15 15.17 -6.70
C GLN A 344 -2.31 13.75 -6.14
N ILE A 345 -2.80 13.58 -4.91
CA ILE A 345 -2.94 12.28 -4.26
C ILE A 345 -4.40 12.07 -3.84
N LEU A 346 -5.07 11.11 -4.47
CA LEU A 346 -6.41 10.67 -4.05
C LEU A 346 -6.30 9.48 -3.11
N PHE A 347 -7.00 9.57 -1.97
CA PHE A 347 -7.15 8.46 -1.04
C PHE A 347 -8.53 7.81 -1.18
N VAL A 348 -8.55 6.56 -1.61
CA VAL A 348 -9.77 5.76 -1.82
C VAL A 348 -9.98 4.85 -0.61
N SER A 349 -11.19 4.83 -0.06
CA SER A 349 -11.53 3.95 1.07
C SER A 349 -11.78 2.53 0.56
N GLY A 350 -10.95 1.58 0.99
CA GLY A 350 -11.10 0.16 0.70
C GLY A 350 -12.37 -0.44 1.29
N GLU A 351 -12.82 0.04 2.46
CA GLU A 351 -14.11 -0.34 3.05
C GLU A 351 -15.27 0.13 2.17
N ARG A 352 -15.26 1.40 1.74
CA ARG A 352 -16.31 1.92 0.85
C ARG A 352 -16.25 1.29 -0.53
N LEU A 353 -15.07 0.93 -1.04
CA LEU A 353 -14.94 0.23 -2.31
C LEU A 353 -15.64 -1.15 -2.31
N ILE A 354 -15.89 -1.73 -1.13
CA ILE A 354 -16.67 -2.97 -0.97
C ILE A 354 -18.18 -2.65 -0.87
N VAL A 355 -18.54 -1.68 -0.04
CA VAL A 355 -19.95 -1.38 0.30
C VAL A 355 -20.65 -0.53 -0.78
N ASP A 356 -19.94 0.46 -1.31
CA ASP A 356 -20.39 1.46 -2.28
C ASP A 356 -19.28 1.71 -3.33
N PRO A 357 -19.02 0.74 -4.23
CA PRO A 357 -18.00 0.89 -5.27
C PRO A 357 -18.31 2.05 -6.22
N ALA A 358 -19.58 2.35 -6.50
CA ALA A 358 -19.97 3.42 -7.40
C ALA A 358 -19.61 4.81 -6.84
N GLY A 359 -19.85 5.05 -5.55
CA GLY A 359 -19.48 6.31 -4.89
C GLY A 359 -17.97 6.55 -4.87
N GLU A 360 -17.16 5.51 -4.62
CA GLU A 360 -15.70 5.66 -4.71
C GLU A 360 -15.23 5.83 -6.16
N MET A 361 -15.87 5.17 -7.13
CA MET A 361 -15.58 5.36 -8.55
C MET A 361 -15.93 6.76 -9.05
N ALA A 362 -16.95 7.41 -8.50
CA ALA A 362 -17.26 8.81 -8.83
C ALA A 362 -16.08 9.73 -8.47
N LYS A 363 -15.54 9.59 -7.25
CA LYS A 363 -14.35 10.36 -6.81
C LYS A 363 -13.13 10.11 -7.69
N VAL A 364 -12.89 8.85 -8.06
CA VAL A 364 -11.76 8.47 -8.92
C VAL A 364 -11.90 9.07 -10.31
N GLN A 365 -13.10 9.03 -10.91
CA GLN A 365 -13.35 9.61 -12.23
C GLN A 365 -13.14 11.13 -12.21
N ASP A 366 -13.69 11.83 -11.21
CA ASP A 366 -13.49 13.29 -11.07
C ASP A 366 -12.03 13.65 -10.89
N PHE A 367 -11.35 12.92 -10.00
CA PHE A 367 -9.94 13.14 -9.72
C PHE A 367 -9.09 12.95 -10.97
N LEU A 368 -9.41 11.97 -11.82
CA LEU A 368 -8.72 11.74 -13.10
C LEU A 368 -9.12 12.75 -14.19
N GLY A 369 -10.19 13.53 -13.99
CA GLY A 369 -10.72 14.45 -15.01
C GLY A 369 -11.57 13.73 -16.07
N LEU A 370 -12.12 12.57 -15.72
CA LEU A 370 -12.95 11.74 -16.59
C LEU A 370 -14.44 12.05 -16.39
N LYS A 371 -15.24 11.79 -17.42
CA LYS A 371 -16.70 11.76 -17.29
C LYS A 371 -17.11 10.64 -16.32
N ARG A 372 -18.14 10.87 -15.49
CA ARG A 372 -18.70 9.83 -14.62
C ARG A 372 -19.52 8.81 -15.43
N VAL A 373 -18.84 7.85 -16.05
CA VAL A 373 -19.45 6.75 -16.82
C VAL A 373 -19.68 5.53 -15.94
N VAL A 374 -18.73 5.19 -15.07
CA VAL A 374 -18.79 4.03 -14.18
C VAL A 374 -19.69 4.35 -12.99
N THR A 375 -20.92 3.86 -13.03
CA THR A 375 -21.95 3.99 -11.98
C THR A 375 -22.41 2.64 -11.41
N GLU A 376 -23.40 2.64 -10.51
CA GLU A 376 -24.01 1.48 -9.84
C GLU A 376 -24.45 0.39 -10.81
N LYS A 377 -24.83 0.77 -12.05
CA LYS A 377 -25.24 -0.17 -13.08
C LYS A 377 -24.16 -1.17 -13.45
N HIS A 378 -22.87 -0.84 -13.27
CA HIS A 378 -21.74 -1.70 -13.58
C HIS A 378 -21.38 -2.68 -12.46
N PHE A 379 -21.98 -2.54 -11.28
CA PHE A 379 -21.68 -3.41 -10.13
C PHE A 379 -22.86 -4.30 -9.77
N TYR A 380 -22.56 -5.49 -9.27
CA TYR A 380 -23.52 -6.32 -8.54
C TYR A 380 -22.81 -6.98 -7.35
N PHE A 381 -23.53 -7.19 -6.25
CA PHE A 381 -22.96 -7.84 -5.08
C PHE A 381 -23.10 -9.36 -5.18
N ASN A 382 -21.98 -10.09 -5.16
CA ASN A 382 -22.00 -11.54 -5.13
C ASN A 382 -22.04 -12.03 -3.68
N LYS A 383 -23.22 -12.47 -3.22
CA LYS A 383 -23.44 -12.95 -1.84
C LYS A 383 -22.54 -14.13 -1.47
N THR A 384 -22.30 -15.06 -2.39
CA THR A 384 -21.42 -16.22 -2.16
C THR A 384 -19.97 -15.80 -1.98
N LYS A 385 -19.53 -14.79 -2.73
CA LYS A 385 -18.16 -14.28 -2.63
C LYS A 385 -18.00 -13.29 -1.46
N GLY A 386 -19.04 -12.55 -1.11
CA GLY A 386 -19.02 -11.47 -0.12
C GLY A 386 -18.41 -10.15 -0.63
N PHE A 387 -18.26 -9.98 -1.94
CA PHE A 387 -17.64 -8.80 -2.56
C PHE A 387 -18.42 -8.34 -3.80
N PRO A 388 -18.36 -7.04 -4.16
CA PRO A 388 -18.89 -6.55 -5.43
C PRO A 388 -18.12 -7.14 -6.61
N CYS A 389 -18.85 -7.41 -7.68
CA CYS A 389 -18.35 -7.89 -8.96
C CYS A 389 -18.82 -6.98 -10.09
N LEU A 390 -18.14 -7.03 -11.23
CA LEU A 390 -18.51 -6.25 -12.40
C LEU A 390 -19.63 -6.96 -13.16
N LYS A 391 -20.73 -6.24 -13.43
CA LYS A 391 -21.80 -6.71 -14.31
C LYS A 391 -21.25 -6.95 -15.72
N LYS A 392 -21.99 -7.77 -16.48
CA LYS A 392 -21.69 -8.03 -17.89
C LYS A 392 -21.73 -6.71 -18.68
N PRO A 393 -20.68 -6.37 -19.46
CA PRO A 393 -20.85 -5.54 -20.64
C PRO A 393 -21.88 -6.20 -21.56
N GLU A 394 -22.69 -5.43 -22.29
CA GLU A 394 -23.71 -5.98 -23.22
C GLU A 394 -23.13 -7.01 -24.20
N ASP A 395 -21.83 -6.90 -24.52
CA ASP A 395 -21.11 -7.76 -25.47
C ASP A 395 -20.37 -8.97 -24.84
N SER A 396 -20.50 -9.24 -23.53
CA SER A 396 -19.78 -10.34 -22.87
C SER A 396 -20.68 -11.34 -22.15
N SER A 397 -20.40 -12.63 -22.32
CA SER A 397 -21.27 -13.73 -21.90
C SER A 397 -21.31 -13.97 -20.38
N ALA A 398 -20.34 -13.51 -19.59
CA ALA A 398 -20.24 -13.84 -18.16
C ALA A 398 -19.93 -12.62 -17.28
N PRO A 399 -20.56 -12.50 -16.09
CA PRO A 399 -20.19 -11.46 -15.14
C PRO A 399 -18.79 -11.73 -14.58
N ARG A 400 -18.03 -10.68 -14.24
CA ARG A 400 -16.62 -10.80 -13.87
C ARG A 400 -16.41 -10.47 -12.40
N CYS A 401 -16.32 -11.51 -11.58
CA CYS A 401 -15.83 -11.39 -10.21
C CYS A 401 -14.30 -11.48 -10.17
N LEU A 402 -13.68 -10.85 -9.18
CA LEU A 402 -12.26 -11.07 -8.90
C LEU A 402 -11.99 -12.54 -8.55
N GLY A 403 -10.83 -13.07 -8.92
CA GLY A 403 -10.45 -14.47 -8.72
C GLY A 403 -10.37 -14.91 -7.24
N LYS A 404 -10.15 -16.21 -7.01
CA LYS A 404 -10.07 -16.83 -5.67
C LYS A 404 -9.00 -16.20 -4.76
N SER A 405 -7.95 -15.63 -5.34
CA SER A 405 -6.89 -14.92 -4.61
C SER A 405 -7.32 -13.55 -4.06
N LYS A 406 -8.56 -13.09 -4.28
CA LYS A 406 -9.12 -11.84 -3.77
C LYS A 406 -10.36 -12.13 -2.92
N GLY A 407 -10.36 -11.62 -1.69
CA GLY A 407 -11.38 -11.95 -0.69
C GLY A 407 -11.13 -13.28 0.02
N ARG A 408 -9.88 -13.56 0.44
CA ARG A 408 -9.57 -14.76 1.23
C ARG A 408 -10.21 -14.66 2.60
N THR A 409 -10.72 -15.78 3.13
CA THR A 409 -11.11 -15.90 4.54
C THR A 409 -9.89 -15.64 5.41
N HIS A 410 -10.02 -14.73 6.37
CA HIS A 410 -8.97 -14.43 7.33
C HIS A 410 -8.98 -15.48 8.45
N PRO A 411 -7.82 -15.87 9.00
CA PRO A 411 -7.77 -16.70 10.21
C PRO A 411 -8.37 -15.94 11.39
N ARG A 412 -8.90 -16.69 12.37
CA ARG A 412 -9.36 -16.10 13.64
C ARG A 412 -8.13 -15.62 14.41
N ILE A 413 -8.10 -14.34 14.73
CA ILE A 413 -7.05 -13.71 15.52
C ILE A 413 -7.55 -13.49 16.94
N ASP A 414 -6.67 -13.66 17.92
CA ASP A 414 -6.94 -13.36 19.33
C ASP A 414 -7.50 -11.92 19.49
N PRO A 415 -8.70 -11.74 20.09
CA PRO A 415 -9.28 -10.42 20.33
C PRO A 415 -8.38 -9.43 21.10
N ASP A 416 -7.56 -9.89 22.05
CA ASP A 416 -6.60 -9.03 22.76
C ASP A 416 -5.54 -8.47 21.80
N VAL A 417 -5.07 -9.31 20.86
CA VAL A 417 -4.11 -8.88 19.82
C VAL A 417 -4.74 -7.84 18.89
N ILE A 418 -6.00 -8.03 18.50
CA ILE A 418 -6.75 -7.03 17.72
C ILE A 418 -6.87 -5.71 18.48
N HIS A 419 -7.24 -5.75 19.77
CA HIS A 419 -7.36 -4.56 20.60
C HIS A 419 -6.04 -3.80 20.71
N ARG A 420 -4.93 -4.51 20.99
CA ARG A 420 -3.59 -3.91 21.07
C ARG A 420 -3.14 -3.30 19.75
N LEU A 421 -3.41 -3.95 18.62
CA LEU A 421 -3.12 -3.39 17.30
C LEU A 421 -3.96 -2.15 16.99
N ARG A 422 -5.26 -2.16 17.31
CA ARG A 422 -6.12 -0.96 17.19
C ARG A 422 -5.52 0.21 18.00
N LYS A 423 -5.15 -0.04 19.26
CA LYS A 423 -4.49 0.97 20.13
C LYS A 423 -3.16 1.46 19.55
N PHE A 424 -2.35 0.57 18.98
CA PHE A 424 -1.09 0.91 18.33
C PHE A 424 -1.28 1.82 17.11
N TYR A 425 -2.24 1.51 16.23
CA TYR A 425 -2.46 2.29 15.01
C TYR A 425 -3.19 3.60 15.24
N LYS A 426 -4.03 3.70 16.28
CA LYS A 426 -4.86 4.89 16.58
C LYS A 426 -4.14 6.24 16.42
N PRO A 427 -2.97 6.51 17.05
CA PRO A 427 -2.29 7.79 16.88
C PRO A 427 -1.87 8.05 15.42
N PHE A 428 -1.42 7.04 14.70
CA PHE A 428 -1.04 7.15 13.28
C PHE A 428 -2.24 7.34 12.36
N ASN A 429 -3.38 6.73 12.70
CA ASN A 429 -4.63 6.91 11.97
C ASN A 429 -5.15 8.34 12.12
N MET A 430 -5.15 8.87 13.35
CA MET A 430 -5.54 10.27 13.60
C MET A 430 -4.64 11.26 12.85
N MET A 431 -3.33 11.01 12.86
CA MET A 431 -2.37 11.79 12.07
C MET A 431 -2.67 11.70 10.57
N PHE A 432 -2.93 10.50 10.04
CA PHE A 432 -3.29 10.31 8.64
C PHE A 432 -4.60 11.01 8.25
N TYR A 433 -5.62 10.98 9.12
CA TYR A 433 -6.88 11.70 8.87
C TYR A 433 -6.67 13.21 8.80
N GLN A 434 -5.84 13.75 9.70
CA GLN A 434 -5.47 15.16 9.67
C GLN A 434 -4.68 15.52 8.41
N MET A 435 -3.68 14.72 8.03
CA MET A 435 -2.87 14.96 6.82
C MET A 435 -3.69 14.91 5.53
N THR A 436 -4.68 14.02 5.46
CA THR A 436 -5.51 13.84 4.25
C THR A 436 -6.76 14.69 4.23
N GLY A 437 -7.17 15.26 5.37
CA GLY A 437 -8.45 15.95 5.53
C GLY A 437 -9.66 15.01 5.45
N GLN A 438 -9.47 13.71 5.64
CA GLN A 438 -10.51 12.68 5.49
C GLN A 438 -10.47 11.67 6.65
N ASP A 439 -11.60 11.52 7.34
CA ASP A 439 -11.80 10.44 8.31
C ASP A 439 -12.27 9.15 7.58
N PHE A 440 -11.51 8.08 7.73
CA PHE A 440 -11.83 6.76 7.14
C PHE A 440 -12.63 5.85 8.09
N GLN A 441 -13.00 6.34 9.26
CA GLN A 441 -13.87 5.70 10.24
C GLN A 441 -13.33 4.35 10.77
N TRP A 442 -12.00 4.18 10.83
CA TRP A 442 -11.40 2.94 11.34
C TRP A 442 -11.39 2.82 12.87
N GLU A 443 -11.66 3.92 13.58
CA GLU A 443 -11.68 4.00 15.05
C GLU A 443 -13.06 3.76 15.66
N GLN A 444 -14.11 3.61 14.82
CA GLN A 444 -15.44 3.27 15.31
C GLN A 444 -15.43 1.82 15.80
N GLU A 445 -15.81 1.60 17.06
CA GLU A 445 -15.94 0.25 17.62
C GLU A 445 -17.08 -0.49 16.89
N GLU A 446 -16.93 -1.80 16.69
CA GLU A 446 -17.95 -2.67 16.06
C GLU A 446 -19.26 -2.78 16.87
N GLY A 447 -19.45 -1.95 17.91
CA GLY A 447 -20.67 -1.82 18.71
C GLY A 447 -21.55 -0.59 18.39
N ASP A 448 -21.12 0.31 17.50
CA ASP A 448 -21.88 1.53 17.08
C ASP A 448 -22.52 1.42 15.68
N LYS A 449 -22.58 0.21 15.11
CA LYS A 449 -23.29 -0.13 13.86
C LYS A 449 -24.18 -1.34 14.07
#